data_AF-A0AA36EFA9-F1
#
_entry.id   AF-A0AA36EFA9-F1
#
_cell.length_a   1.000
_cell.length_b   1.000
_cell.length_c   1.000
_cell.angle_alpha   90.00
_cell.angle_beta   90.00
_cell.angle_gamma   90.00
#
_symmetry.space_group_name_H-M   'P 1'
#
loop_
_entity.id
_entity.type
_entity.pdbx_description
1 polymer ?
#
loop_
_entity_poly.entity_id
_entity_poly.type
_entity_poly.pdbx_seq_one_letter_code
_entity_poly.pdbx_strand_id
1 'polypeptide(L)'
;MALNLQKSWLFLALMYLLVNYSTCSNHTLLAKRSNPGRFAPAVATWYGDRDGAGSGGACGWANDVKSAPFSAMIAAGNAKLFLKGKGCGTCYQVLCTREPYCSKNSITVTITDECPGACNNVPFHFDLSGTAFGAMSSPGQADKLRNLGVVNIQYRRVKCNYGRTKIAFKIDPMVNPYWFAMAVEFCDGDGGLDAVEIGLNGSKEFRSMENTWGAVWALNIDPSFRGPFSFRLTSRRNEAVLALNAVPHGFKPGKKSIDRGFLEIEKKDVLVIRSMRNLQQQEGGHRLHRKFRQRGNQ
;
A
#
# COMPACT_ATOMS: atom_id res chain seq x y z
N MET A 1 -6.61 26.69 -65.13
CA MET A 1 -5.52 25.93 -64.48
C MET A 1 -5.46 26.10 -62.96
N ALA A 2 -5.96 27.20 -62.37
CA ALA A 2 -5.91 27.43 -60.91
C ALA A 2 -6.80 26.50 -60.05
N LEU A 3 -7.95 26.03 -60.56
CA LEU A 3 -8.84 25.14 -59.79
C LEU A 3 -8.30 23.73 -59.53
N ASN A 4 -7.33 23.25 -60.34
CA ASN A 4 -6.76 21.91 -60.19
C ASN A 4 -5.65 21.85 -59.13
N LEU A 5 -4.94 22.95 -58.89
CA LEU A 5 -3.96 22.99 -57.79
C LEU A 5 -4.67 22.91 -56.44
N GLN A 6 -5.74 23.68 -56.23
CA GLN A 6 -6.41 23.78 -54.93
C GLN A 6 -7.00 22.44 -54.43
N LYS A 7 -7.45 21.57 -55.34
CA LYS A 7 -7.93 20.21 -55.01
C LYS A 7 -6.79 19.27 -54.59
N SER A 8 -5.58 19.46 -55.12
CA SER A 8 -4.41 18.65 -54.80
C SER A 8 -3.90 18.91 -53.37
N TRP A 9 -3.91 20.17 -52.94
CA TRP A 9 -3.54 20.56 -51.55
C TRP A 9 -4.50 19.99 -50.50
N LEU A 10 -5.81 19.98 -50.79
CA LEU A 10 -6.81 19.39 -49.90
C LEU A 10 -6.65 17.87 -49.76
N PHE A 11 -6.30 17.17 -50.85
CA PHE A 11 -6.04 15.73 -50.82
C PHE A 11 -4.79 15.37 -50.01
N LEU A 12 -3.71 16.14 -50.16
CA LEU A 12 -2.47 15.94 -49.40
C LEU A 12 -2.66 16.25 -47.91
N ALA A 13 -3.43 17.29 -47.57
CA ALA A 13 -3.77 17.61 -46.18
C ALA A 13 -4.64 16.53 -45.53
N LEU A 14 -5.62 15.98 -46.27
CA LEU A 14 -6.48 14.90 -45.78
C LEU A 14 -5.69 13.59 -45.61
N MET A 15 -4.79 13.26 -46.52
CA MET A 15 -3.87 12.11 -46.38
C MET A 15 -2.94 12.27 -45.18
N TYR A 16 -2.38 13.46 -44.94
CA TYR A 16 -1.55 13.73 -43.77
C TYR A 16 -2.33 13.59 -42.45
N LEU A 17 -3.58 14.04 -42.41
CA LEU A 17 -4.48 13.86 -41.26
C LEU A 17 -4.81 12.38 -41.03
N LEU A 18 -5.05 11.59 -42.08
CA LEU A 18 -5.34 10.16 -41.98
C LEU A 18 -4.13 9.32 -41.54
N VAL A 19 -2.91 9.68 -41.98
CA VAL A 19 -1.67 9.03 -41.53
C VAL A 19 -1.40 9.31 -40.05
N ASN A 20 -1.62 10.54 -39.57
CA ASN A 20 -1.51 10.88 -38.15
C ASN A 20 -2.62 10.24 -37.28
N TYR A 21 -3.83 10.05 -37.83
CA TYR A 21 -4.90 9.33 -37.14
C TYR A 21 -4.57 7.84 -36.97
N SER A 22 -3.86 7.26 -37.96
CA SER A 22 -3.44 5.86 -37.98
C SER A 22 -2.24 5.57 -37.07
N THR A 23 -1.34 6.54 -36.86
CA THR A 23 -0.22 6.41 -35.91
C THR A 23 -0.60 6.75 -34.46
N CYS A 24 -1.69 7.49 -34.23
CA CYS A 24 -2.21 7.77 -32.87
C CYS A 24 -3.18 6.71 -32.31
N SER A 25 -3.60 5.72 -33.10
CA SER A 25 -4.57 4.70 -32.64
C SER A 25 -3.94 3.40 -32.10
N ASN A 26 -2.60 3.28 -32.09
CA ASN A 26 -1.91 2.04 -31.65
C ASN A 26 -1.21 2.11 -30.28
N HIS A 27 -1.38 3.17 -29.49
CA HIS A 27 -0.81 3.24 -28.13
C HIS A 27 -1.83 3.19 -26.97
N THR A 28 -3.13 3.06 -27.26
CA THR A 28 -4.17 3.14 -26.22
C THR A 28 -5.08 1.91 -26.15
N LEU A 29 -4.61 0.74 -26.60
CA LEU A 29 -5.33 -0.53 -26.47
C LEU A 29 -4.45 -1.68 -25.97
N LEU A 30 -3.58 -1.40 -24.99
CA LEU A 30 -3.06 -2.42 -24.06
C LEU A 30 -3.25 -2.01 -22.59
N ALA A 31 -4.28 -1.22 -22.29
CA ALA A 31 -4.88 -1.21 -20.94
C ALA A 31 -5.90 -2.35 -20.84
N LYS A 32 -5.52 -3.55 -21.28
CA LYS A 32 -6.32 -4.77 -21.13
C LYS A 32 -6.26 -5.16 -19.66
N ARG A 33 -7.22 -4.64 -18.89
CA ARG A 33 -7.76 -5.21 -17.64
C ARG A 33 -6.74 -6.10 -16.93
N SER A 34 -5.83 -5.50 -16.16
CA SER A 34 -4.84 -6.26 -15.38
C SER A 34 -5.58 -7.26 -14.50
N ASN A 35 -5.52 -8.54 -14.84
CA ASN A 35 -6.09 -9.59 -13.99
C ASN A 35 -5.40 -9.49 -12.63
N PRO A 36 -6.14 -9.21 -11.53
CA PRO A 36 -5.57 -9.21 -10.19
C PRO A 36 -4.90 -10.56 -9.96
N GLY A 37 -3.57 -10.57 -9.82
CA GLY A 37 -2.78 -11.78 -9.56
C GLY A 37 -1.78 -12.20 -10.65
N ARG A 38 -1.84 -11.62 -11.86
CA ARG A 38 -0.78 -11.80 -12.87
C ARG A 38 0.39 -10.86 -12.62
N PHE A 39 1.59 -11.37 -12.89
CA PHE A 39 2.82 -10.60 -12.88
C PHE A 39 2.83 -9.56 -14.02
N ALA A 40 3.35 -8.37 -13.73
CA ALA A 40 3.54 -7.27 -14.67
C ALA A 40 5.02 -6.88 -14.72
N PRO A 41 5.52 -6.35 -15.86
CA PRO A 41 6.92 -5.96 -15.98
C PRO A 41 7.24 -4.71 -15.14
N ALA A 42 8.44 -4.69 -14.55
CA ALA A 42 9.01 -3.51 -13.87
C ALA A 42 10.54 -3.55 -13.96
N VAL A 43 11.17 -2.47 -13.49
CA VAL A 43 12.61 -2.38 -13.32
C VAL A 43 12.94 -2.40 -11.83
N ALA A 44 14.06 -3.01 -11.46
CA ALA A 44 14.60 -2.91 -10.11
C ALA A 44 16.05 -2.43 -10.10
N THR A 45 16.34 -1.57 -9.13
CA THR A 45 17.70 -1.22 -8.68
C THR A 45 17.81 -1.56 -7.19
N TRP A 46 18.91 -1.18 -6.56
CA TRP A 46 19.05 -1.26 -5.12
C TRP A 46 19.83 -0.08 -4.55
N TYR A 47 19.64 0.18 -3.25
CA TYR A 47 20.27 1.28 -2.53
C TYR A 47 20.70 0.90 -1.11
N GLY A 48 21.53 1.77 -0.53
CA GLY A 48 22.13 1.56 0.79
C GLY A 48 23.29 0.56 0.76
N ASP A 49 23.58 -0.04 1.92
CA ASP A 49 24.66 -1.01 2.03
C ASP A 49 24.31 -2.33 1.33
N ARG A 50 25.36 -3.05 0.88
CA ARG A 50 25.25 -4.33 0.17
C ARG A 50 24.29 -5.33 0.81
N ASP A 51 24.37 -5.49 2.13
CA ASP A 51 23.49 -6.35 2.94
C ASP A 51 22.67 -5.51 3.94
N GLY A 52 22.43 -4.24 3.58
CA GLY A 52 21.76 -3.25 4.40
C GLY A 52 20.24 -3.29 4.29
N ALA A 53 19.59 -2.63 5.27
CA ALA A 53 18.15 -2.63 5.41
C ALA A 53 17.40 -1.68 4.48
N GLY A 54 18.11 -0.82 3.75
CA GLY A 54 17.52 0.35 3.13
C GLY A 54 16.95 1.31 4.18
N SER A 55 15.83 1.94 3.86
CA SER A 55 15.25 3.04 4.62
C SER A 55 13.72 2.93 4.71
N GLY A 56 13.17 3.41 5.82
CA GLY A 56 11.75 3.66 6.04
C GLY A 56 11.40 5.17 6.02
N GLY A 57 12.28 5.99 5.44
CA GLY A 57 12.32 7.44 5.60
C GLY A 57 11.04 8.14 5.15
N ALA A 58 10.69 8.03 3.86
CA ALA A 58 9.50 8.70 3.33
C ALA A 58 8.17 8.13 3.86
N CYS A 59 8.18 6.96 4.52
CA CYS A 59 7.01 6.42 5.21
C CYS A 59 6.93 6.78 6.70
N GLY A 60 7.93 7.47 7.26
CA GLY A 60 7.97 7.84 8.69
C GLY A 60 8.42 6.70 9.63
N TRP A 61 8.88 5.58 9.07
CA TRP A 61 9.31 4.40 9.83
C TRP A 61 10.81 4.42 10.17
N ALA A 62 11.59 5.29 9.53
CA ALA A 62 13.03 5.43 9.79
C ALA A 62 13.74 4.06 9.75
N ASN A 63 14.52 3.71 10.78
CA ASN A 63 15.34 2.49 10.81
C ASN A 63 14.57 1.22 11.23
N ASP A 64 13.25 1.31 11.44
CA ASP A 64 12.44 0.17 11.87
C ASP A 64 12.38 -0.96 10.83
N VAL A 65 12.66 -0.62 9.56
CA VAL A 65 12.75 -1.56 8.43
C VAL A 65 13.85 -2.62 8.57
N LYS A 66 14.85 -2.39 9.45
CA LYS A 66 15.95 -3.32 9.71
C LYS A 66 15.49 -4.55 10.48
N SER A 67 14.54 -4.39 11.39
CA SER A 67 14.12 -5.45 12.31
C SER A 67 12.90 -6.20 11.77
N ALA A 68 12.64 -7.37 12.36
CA ALA A 68 11.40 -8.07 12.11
C ALA A 68 10.18 -7.15 12.41
N PRO A 69 9.10 -7.24 11.63
CA PRO A 69 8.85 -8.23 10.58
C PRO A 69 9.35 -7.84 9.18
N PHE A 70 9.82 -6.61 8.96
CA PHE A 70 10.34 -6.19 7.66
C PHE A 70 11.64 -6.90 7.31
N SER A 71 12.56 -7.00 8.28
CA SER A 71 13.84 -7.71 8.15
C SER A 71 14.57 -7.38 6.86
N ALA A 72 14.66 -6.08 6.53
CA ALA A 72 15.24 -5.57 5.29
C ALA A 72 14.53 -5.99 3.99
N MET A 73 13.42 -6.74 4.01
CA MET A 73 12.67 -7.13 2.81
C MET A 73 11.74 -6.00 2.35
N ILE A 74 12.36 -4.91 1.87
CA ILE A 74 11.70 -3.65 1.56
C ILE A 74 12.09 -3.10 0.19
N ALA A 75 11.32 -2.12 -0.29
CA ALA A 75 11.64 -1.32 -1.46
C ALA A 75 11.26 0.15 -1.24
N ALA A 76 12.05 1.05 -1.80
CA ALA A 76 11.62 2.38 -2.17
C ALA A 76 10.87 2.29 -3.52
N GLY A 77 9.66 2.84 -3.58
CA GLY A 77 8.83 2.78 -4.78
C GLY A 77 8.84 4.10 -5.54
N ASN A 78 8.79 4.07 -6.88
CA ASN A 78 8.52 5.29 -7.64
C ASN A 78 7.13 5.88 -7.34
N ALA A 79 6.79 7.02 -7.95
CA ALA A 79 5.54 7.74 -7.62
C ALA A 79 4.27 6.88 -7.79
N LYS A 80 4.27 5.88 -8.69
CA LYS A 80 3.12 4.97 -8.89
C LYS A 80 3.00 3.87 -7.83
N LEU A 81 4.09 3.57 -7.13
CA LEU A 81 4.12 2.60 -6.02
C LEU A 81 3.97 3.31 -4.67
N PHE A 82 4.70 4.41 -4.46
CA PHE A 82 4.67 5.20 -3.22
C PHE A 82 3.37 5.98 -3.04
N LEU A 83 2.75 6.44 -4.15
CA LEU A 83 1.42 7.08 -4.15
C LEU A 83 1.29 8.21 -3.12
N LYS A 84 2.28 9.10 -3.06
CA LYS A 84 2.33 10.21 -2.09
C LYS A 84 2.15 9.73 -0.64
N GLY A 85 2.73 8.59 -0.28
CA GLY A 85 2.63 8.00 1.05
C GLY A 85 1.53 6.93 1.20
N LYS A 86 0.44 7.00 0.43
CA LYS A 86 -0.63 5.98 0.47
C LYS A 86 -0.19 4.59 0.02
N GLY A 87 0.97 4.50 -0.62
CA GLY A 87 1.63 3.26 -1.00
C GLY A 87 2.42 2.59 0.13
N CYS A 88 2.79 3.34 1.18
CA CYS A 88 3.51 2.82 2.33
C CYS A 88 2.78 1.61 2.92
N GLY A 89 3.52 0.53 3.17
CA GLY A 89 2.94 -0.71 3.68
C GLY A 89 2.29 -1.60 2.65
N THR A 90 2.27 -1.23 1.36
CA THR A 90 1.81 -2.16 0.32
C THR A 90 2.86 -3.23 0.05
N CYS A 91 2.43 -4.50 0.00
CA CYS A 91 3.32 -5.63 -0.30
C CYS A 91 3.25 -6.08 -1.75
N TYR A 92 4.41 -6.44 -2.29
CA TYR A 92 4.57 -6.95 -3.65
C TYR A 92 5.41 -8.21 -3.65
N GLN A 93 5.02 -9.18 -4.48
CA GLN A 93 5.95 -10.19 -4.92
C GLN A 93 6.76 -9.66 -6.09
N VAL A 94 8.08 -9.82 -6.02
CA VAL A 94 9.05 -9.39 -7.03
C VAL A 94 9.83 -10.62 -7.49
N LEU A 95 9.84 -10.84 -8.79
CA LEU A 95 10.45 -11.98 -9.47
C LEU A 95 11.52 -11.46 -10.43
N CYS A 96 12.79 -11.80 -10.19
CA CYS A 96 13.85 -11.50 -11.12
C CYS A 96 13.93 -12.52 -12.26
N THR A 97 14.19 -12.04 -13.48
CA THR A 97 14.28 -12.87 -14.70
C THR A 97 15.65 -12.79 -15.39
N ARG A 98 16.68 -12.26 -14.73
CA ARG A 98 18.01 -12.04 -15.30
C ARG A 98 18.91 -13.25 -15.12
N GLU A 99 19.08 -14.04 -16.18
CA GLU A 99 20.04 -15.14 -16.22
C GLU A 99 21.50 -14.66 -16.27
N PRO A 100 22.47 -15.43 -15.72
CA PRO A 100 22.31 -16.67 -14.96
C PRO A 100 22.09 -16.44 -13.45
N TYR A 101 21.88 -15.18 -13.04
CA TYR A 101 22.00 -14.78 -11.63
C TYR A 101 20.72 -14.99 -10.82
N CYS A 102 19.54 -14.94 -11.46
CA CYS A 102 18.28 -14.92 -10.74
C CYS A 102 17.73 -16.31 -10.41
N SER A 103 17.21 -16.47 -9.20
CA SER A 103 16.72 -17.76 -8.68
C SER A 103 15.42 -18.25 -9.33
N LYS A 104 14.74 -17.38 -10.08
CA LYS A 104 13.36 -17.57 -10.59
C LYS A 104 12.29 -17.74 -9.51
N ASN A 105 12.66 -17.57 -8.24
CA ASN A 105 11.70 -17.48 -7.15
C ASN A 105 11.37 -16.02 -6.88
N SER A 106 10.11 -15.74 -6.56
CA SER A 106 9.71 -14.39 -6.15
C SER A 106 10.00 -14.17 -4.66
N ILE A 107 10.56 -13.02 -4.33
CA ILE A 107 10.60 -12.52 -2.95
C ILE A 107 9.36 -11.66 -2.67
N THR A 108 9.03 -11.44 -1.40
CA THR A 108 8.00 -10.46 -1.00
C THR A 108 8.68 -9.26 -0.38
N VAL A 109 8.30 -8.06 -0.80
CA VAL A 109 8.81 -6.80 -0.26
C VAL A 109 7.68 -5.86 0.13
N THR A 110 7.93 -5.02 1.13
CA THR A 110 7.03 -3.92 1.53
C THR A 110 7.54 -2.59 0.97
N ILE A 111 6.66 -1.73 0.46
CA ILE A 111 7.02 -0.34 0.14
C ILE A 111 7.19 0.45 1.43
N THR A 112 8.40 0.95 1.68
CA THR A 112 8.77 1.66 2.92
C THR A 112 9.39 3.02 2.69
N ASP A 113 9.68 3.36 1.43
CA ASP A 113 10.29 4.63 1.07
C ASP A 113 9.85 5.07 -0.34
N GLU A 114 10.26 6.27 -0.72
CA GLU A 114 10.07 6.83 -2.06
C GLU A 114 11.36 6.79 -2.86
N CYS A 115 11.28 6.34 -4.12
CA CYS A 115 12.33 6.58 -5.10
C CYS A 115 11.89 7.67 -6.09
N PRO A 116 12.33 8.93 -5.91
CA PRO A 116 11.98 10.03 -6.79
C PRO A 116 12.88 10.07 -8.05
N GLY A 117 12.75 11.11 -8.87
CA GLY A 117 13.65 11.39 -9.98
C GLY A 117 13.65 10.27 -11.04
N ALA A 118 14.84 9.73 -11.34
CA ALA A 118 15.05 8.77 -12.43
C ALA A 118 14.20 7.49 -12.31
N CYS A 119 13.79 7.09 -11.09
CA CYS A 119 12.85 6.00 -10.86
C CYS A 119 11.47 6.20 -11.51
N ASN A 120 11.13 7.45 -11.87
CA ASN A 120 9.90 7.78 -12.57
C ASN A 120 10.04 7.75 -14.10
N ASN A 121 11.24 7.48 -14.65
CA ASN A 121 11.47 7.37 -16.09
C ASN A 121 10.92 6.08 -16.69
N VAL A 122 10.50 5.13 -15.85
CA VAL A 122 9.88 3.87 -16.24
C VAL A 122 8.52 3.71 -15.56
N PRO A 123 7.59 2.91 -16.12
CA PRO A 123 6.25 2.78 -15.57
C PRO A 123 6.22 2.36 -14.09
N PHE A 124 7.04 1.38 -13.70
CA PHE A 124 7.15 0.88 -12.32
C PHE A 124 8.62 0.56 -12.02
N HIS A 125 9.14 1.17 -10.96
CA HIS A 125 10.52 1.00 -10.51
C HIS A 125 10.55 0.66 -9.02
N PHE A 126 11.19 -0.45 -8.68
CA PHE A 126 11.45 -0.88 -7.31
C PHE A 126 12.92 -0.67 -6.98
N ASP A 127 13.24 0.30 -6.12
CA ASP A 127 14.60 0.47 -5.63
C ASP A 127 14.72 -0.29 -4.31
N LEU A 128 15.26 -1.50 -4.37
CA LEU A 128 15.23 -2.49 -3.29
C LEU A 128 16.32 -2.20 -2.25
N SER A 129 16.16 -2.68 -1.02
CA SER A 129 17.33 -2.75 -0.11
C SER A 129 18.39 -3.69 -0.68
N GLY A 130 19.65 -3.51 -0.29
CA GLY A 130 20.73 -4.44 -0.69
C GLY A 130 20.44 -5.90 -0.30
N THR A 131 19.82 -6.13 0.86
CA THR A 131 19.35 -7.47 1.27
C THR A 131 18.27 -8.02 0.35
N ALA A 132 17.21 -7.24 0.07
CA ALA A 132 16.09 -7.70 -0.77
C ALA A 132 16.55 -7.94 -2.21
N PHE A 133 17.39 -7.08 -2.77
CA PHE A 133 17.92 -7.26 -4.12
C PHE A 133 18.75 -8.54 -4.25
N GLY A 134 19.65 -8.77 -3.28
CA GLY A 134 20.44 -10.00 -3.20
C GLY A 134 19.57 -11.25 -3.04
N ALA A 135 18.47 -11.17 -2.29
CA ALA A 135 17.56 -12.29 -2.06
C ALA A 135 16.85 -12.80 -3.33
N MET A 136 16.85 -12.03 -4.43
CA MET A 136 16.31 -12.49 -5.72
C MET A 136 17.26 -13.46 -6.44
N SER A 137 18.54 -13.52 -6.05
CA SER A 137 19.55 -14.29 -6.76
C SER A 137 19.51 -15.78 -6.45
N SER A 138 20.03 -16.59 -7.37
CA SER A 138 20.44 -17.96 -7.10
C SER A 138 21.51 -18.00 -6.01
N PRO A 139 21.68 -19.13 -5.29
CA PRO A 139 22.71 -19.27 -4.26
C PRO A 139 24.10 -18.85 -4.77
N GLY A 140 24.78 -17.99 -4.01
CA GLY A 140 26.11 -17.48 -4.34
C GLY A 140 26.17 -16.43 -5.48
N GLN A 141 25.04 -16.00 -6.03
CA GLN A 141 24.99 -15.01 -7.12
C GLN A 141 24.61 -13.59 -6.68
N ALA A 142 24.39 -13.36 -5.38
CA ALA A 142 23.84 -12.09 -4.87
C ALA A 142 24.71 -10.88 -5.27
N ASP A 143 26.02 -10.95 -5.05
CA ASP A 143 26.93 -9.87 -5.40
C ASP A 143 27.03 -9.65 -6.91
N LYS A 144 27.02 -10.72 -7.71
CA LYS A 144 27.01 -10.62 -9.16
C LYS A 144 25.73 -9.98 -9.69
N LEU A 145 24.58 -10.31 -9.08
CA LEU A 145 23.31 -9.68 -9.40
C LEU A 145 23.35 -8.18 -9.03
N ARG A 146 23.80 -7.83 -7.82
CA ARG A 146 23.94 -6.44 -7.35
C ARG A 146 24.84 -5.60 -8.25
N ASN A 147 25.94 -6.19 -8.73
CA ASN A 147 26.90 -5.51 -9.62
C ASN A 147 26.33 -5.16 -11.00
N LEU A 148 25.18 -5.73 -11.40
CA LEU A 148 24.47 -5.25 -12.58
C LEU A 148 23.87 -3.85 -12.38
N GLY A 149 23.63 -3.45 -11.13
CA GLY A 149 23.02 -2.19 -10.73
C GLY A 149 21.51 -2.13 -11.00
N VAL A 150 21.09 -2.53 -12.20
CA VAL A 150 19.71 -2.50 -12.68
C VAL A 150 19.33 -3.81 -13.36
N VAL A 151 18.13 -4.31 -13.07
CA VAL A 151 17.60 -5.53 -13.69
C VAL A 151 16.11 -5.41 -14.03
N ASN A 152 15.71 -6.09 -15.09
CA ASN A 152 14.29 -6.32 -15.37
C ASN A 152 13.72 -7.34 -14.39
N ILE A 153 12.55 -7.02 -13.85
CA ILE A 153 11.79 -7.88 -12.94
C ILE A 153 10.36 -8.02 -13.44
N GLN A 154 9.66 -8.96 -12.85
CA GLN A 154 8.22 -9.00 -12.84
C GLN A 154 7.71 -8.76 -11.42
N TYR A 155 6.59 -8.07 -11.27
CA TYR A 155 5.99 -7.84 -9.96
C TYR A 155 4.48 -8.10 -9.95
N ARG A 156 3.93 -8.38 -8.78
CA ARG A 156 2.48 -8.36 -8.54
C ARG A 156 2.18 -7.92 -7.11
N ARG A 157 1.09 -7.18 -6.92
CA ARG A 157 0.60 -6.84 -5.57
C ARG A 157 0.09 -8.10 -4.88
N VAL A 158 0.45 -8.26 -3.60
CA VAL A 158 -0.02 -9.37 -2.75
C VAL A 158 -0.52 -8.83 -1.42
N LYS A 159 -1.22 -9.67 -0.64
CA LYS A 159 -1.53 -9.33 0.74
C LYS A 159 -0.25 -9.34 1.59
N CYS A 160 -0.11 -8.35 2.47
CA CYS A 160 0.92 -8.37 3.51
C CYS A 160 0.62 -9.45 4.56
N ASN A 161 1.69 -10.04 5.09
CA ASN A 161 1.63 -11.03 6.16
C ASN A 161 2.83 -10.85 7.09
N TYR A 162 2.59 -10.26 8.25
CA TYR A 162 3.55 -10.04 9.31
C TYR A 162 3.41 -11.06 10.46
N GLY A 163 2.71 -12.17 10.21
CA GLY A 163 2.61 -13.31 11.10
C GLY A 163 1.80 -13.03 12.36
N ARG A 164 2.47 -12.98 13.52
CA ARG A 164 1.87 -12.64 14.82
C ARG A 164 2.08 -11.17 15.21
N THR A 165 2.80 -10.41 14.38
CA THR A 165 3.06 -8.98 14.64
C THR A 165 1.76 -8.21 14.60
N LYS A 166 1.54 -7.38 15.63
CA LYS A 166 0.36 -6.52 15.71
C LYS A 166 0.66 -5.19 15.03
N ILE A 167 -0.40 -4.48 14.64
CA ILE A 167 -0.29 -3.10 14.13
C ILE A 167 0.42 -2.26 15.19
N ALA A 168 1.38 -1.46 14.75
CA ALA A 168 2.12 -0.56 15.63
C ALA A 168 1.86 0.90 15.26
N PHE A 169 1.84 1.73 16.30
CA PHE A 169 1.60 3.16 16.25
C PHE A 169 2.84 3.86 16.76
N LYS A 170 3.66 4.40 15.86
CA LYS A 170 4.87 5.12 16.20
C LYS A 170 4.54 6.59 16.41
N ILE A 171 4.55 7.03 17.66
CA ILE A 171 4.13 8.38 18.04
C ILE A 171 5.20 9.38 17.62
N ASP A 172 4.78 10.45 16.96
CA ASP A 172 5.70 11.48 16.50
C ASP A 172 6.42 12.14 17.69
N PRO A 173 7.73 12.44 17.61
CA PRO A 173 8.46 13.13 18.67
C PRO A 173 7.95 14.54 18.99
N MET A 174 7.27 15.20 18.04
CA MET A 174 6.79 16.58 18.16
C MET A 174 5.36 16.69 18.72
N VAL A 175 4.73 15.56 19.10
CA VAL A 175 3.41 15.57 19.72
C VAL A 175 3.37 16.46 20.97
N ASN A 176 2.33 17.28 21.06
CA ASN A 176 2.10 18.24 22.13
C ASN A 176 0.60 18.36 22.45
N PRO A 177 0.17 19.12 23.48
CA PRO A 177 -1.24 19.22 23.87
C PRO A 177 -2.21 19.78 22.81
N TYR A 178 -1.71 20.31 21.69
CA TYR A 178 -2.52 20.88 20.61
C TYR A 178 -2.36 20.16 19.27
N TRP A 179 -1.44 19.20 19.18
CA TRP A 179 -1.15 18.47 17.95
C TRP A 179 -0.70 17.05 18.23
N PHE A 180 -1.38 16.09 17.61
CA PHE A 180 -1.05 14.67 17.69
C PHE A 180 -0.73 14.11 16.31
N ALA A 181 0.34 13.33 16.19
CA ALA A 181 0.66 12.60 14.99
C ALA A 181 1.32 11.25 15.31
N MET A 182 1.16 10.31 14.39
CA MET A 182 1.79 9.00 14.46
C MET A 182 1.95 8.37 13.08
N ALA A 183 2.95 7.50 12.93
CA ALA A 183 3.07 6.61 11.80
C ALA A 183 2.43 5.25 12.14
N VAL A 184 1.69 4.67 11.19
CA VAL A 184 1.14 3.31 11.33
C VAL A 184 2.05 2.31 10.63
N GLU A 185 2.38 1.23 11.33
CA GLU A 185 3.22 0.13 10.84
C GLU A 185 2.48 -1.21 10.93
N PHE A 186 2.93 -2.18 10.13
CA PHE A 186 2.51 -3.60 10.19
C PHE A 186 1.02 -3.85 9.92
N CYS A 187 0.39 -3.03 9.06
CA CYS A 187 -0.96 -3.32 8.57
C CYS A 187 -0.93 -4.56 7.65
N ASP A 188 -1.46 -5.68 8.15
CA ASP A 188 -1.64 -6.90 7.36
C ASP A 188 -2.68 -6.74 6.24
N GLY A 189 -2.76 -7.73 5.35
CA GLY A 189 -3.78 -7.74 4.32
C GLY A 189 -3.48 -6.75 3.20
N ASP A 190 -4.31 -5.74 3.00
CA ASP A 190 -4.13 -4.78 1.90
C ASP A 190 -2.90 -3.87 2.06
N GLY A 191 -2.35 -3.76 3.28
CA GLY A 191 -1.22 -2.89 3.57
C GLY A 191 -1.65 -1.44 3.70
N GLY A 192 -1.19 -0.60 2.78
CA GLY A 192 -1.37 0.85 2.84
C GLY A 192 -2.79 1.34 3.09
N LEU A 193 -2.87 2.42 3.86
CA LEU A 193 -4.10 3.03 4.35
C LEU A 193 -4.54 4.19 3.47
N ASP A 194 -5.85 4.34 3.30
CA ASP A 194 -6.46 5.47 2.59
C ASP A 194 -7.04 6.52 3.54
N ALA A 195 -7.45 6.10 4.75
CA ALA A 195 -7.93 6.98 5.81
C ALA A 195 -7.59 6.42 7.20
N VAL A 196 -7.29 7.33 8.12
CA VAL A 196 -7.14 7.05 9.55
C VAL A 196 -7.98 8.03 10.33
N GLU A 197 -8.66 7.53 11.36
CA GLU A 197 -9.48 8.34 12.25
C GLU A 197 -9.17 7.97 13.69
N ILE A 198 -9.23 8.95 14.58
CA ILE A 198 -8.88 8.82 16.00
C ILE A 198 -10.08 9.12 16.88
N GLY A 199 -10.30 8.28 17.89
CA GLY A 199 -11.35 8.43 18.89
C GLY A 199 -10.79 8.24 20.30
N LEU A 200 -11.47 8.83 21.28
CA LEU A 200 -11.21 8.54 22.69
C LEU A 200 -11.78 7.17 23.07
N ASN A 201 -11.22 6.54 24.10
CA ASN A 201 -11.74 5.29 24.64
C ASN A 201 -13.25 5.37 24.90
N GLY A 202 -14.01 4.38 24.43
CA GLY A 202 -15.46 4.30 24.60
C GLY A 202 -16.28 5.28 23.73
N SER A 203 -15.64 6.19 22.99
CA SER A 203 -16.34 7.09 22.07
C SER A 203 -16.77 6.37 20.79
N LYS A 204 -17.97 6.70 20.29
CA LYS A 204 -18.40 6.35 18.93
C LYS A 204 -18.00 7.41 17.90
N GLU A 205 -17.54 8.56 18.38
CA GLU A 205 -17.11 9.69 17.54
C GLU A 205 -15.62 9.56 17.25
N PHE A 206 -15.31 9.40 15.96
CA PHE A 206 -13.96 9.39 15.42
C PHE A 206 -13.73 10.66 14.61
N ARG A 207 -12.57 11.28 14.79
CA ARG A 207 -12.13 12.45 14.02
C ARG A 207 -11.16 12.02 12.95
N SER A 208 -11.37 12.48 11.71
CA SER A 208 -10.47 12.20 10.59
C SER A 208 -9.09 12.82 10.83
N MET A 209 -8.05 12.03 10.62
CA MET A 209 -6.67 12.48 10.65
C MET A 209 -6.20 12.81 9.23
N GLU A 210 -5.37 13.83 9.11
CA GLU A 210 -4.73 14.22 7.85
C GLU A 210 -3.50 13.36 7.58
N ASN A 211 -3.35 12.83 6.36
CA ASN A 211 -2.12 12.17 5.93
C ASN A 211 -1.09 13.24 5.55
N THR A 212 -0.21 13.56 6.50
CA THR A 212 0.75 14.67 6.34
C THR A 212 1.98 14.27 5.54
N TRP A 213 2.49 13.05 5.76
CA TRP A 213 3.67 12.53 5.09
C TRP A 213 3.71 11.01 5.16
N GLY A 214 3.86 10.31 4.04
CA GLY A 214 4.13 8.86 4.08
C GLY A 214 2.98 8.09 4.72
N ALA A 215 3.29 7.30 5.74
CA ALA A 215 2.32 6.63 6.60
C ALA A 215 2.03 7.40 7.91
N VAL A 216 2.39 8.69 7.99
CA VAL A 216 2.15 9.58 9.12
C VAL A 216 0.78 10.25 8.99
N TRP A 217 0.02 10.22 10.08
CA TRP A 217 -1.31 10.79 10.20
C TRP A 217 -1.35 11.74 11.38
N ALA A 218 -1.89 12.95 11.18
CA ALA A 218 -1.90 14.00 12.18
C ALA A 218 -3.31 14.58 12.42
N LEU A 219 -3.51 15.17 13.59
CA LEU A 219 -4.72 15.89 13.95
C LEU A 219 -4.38 17.03 14.93
N ASN A 220 -4.92 18.22 14.67
CA ASN A 220 -4.98 19.29 15.67
C ASN A 220 -5.97 18.89 16.77
N ILE A 221 -5.50 18.90 18.01
CA ILE A 221 -6.26 18.50 19.18
C ILE A 221 -6.30 19.65 20.19
N ASP A 222 -7.04 19.47 21.27
CA ASP A 222 -7.09 20.39 22.40
C ASP A 222 -6.65 19.65 23.68
N PRO A 223 -6.27 20.37 24.75
CA PRO A 223 -5.75 19.76 25.98
C PRO A 223 -6.72 18.82 26.72
N SER A 224 -8.01 18.85 26.39
CA SER A 224 -9.02 17.91 26.92
C SER A 224 -9.04 16.58 26.16
N PHE A 225 -8.51 16.54 24.93
CA PHE A 225 -8.42 15.34 24.12
C PHE A 225 -7.27 14.43 24.57
N ARG A 226 -7.46 13.78 25.72
CA ARG A 226 -6.48 12.90 26.35
C ARG A 226 -6.85 11.44 26.14
N GLY A 227 -5.87 10.62 25.79
CA GLY A 227 -6.04 9.19 25.57
C GLY A 227 -6.57 8.42 26.80
N PRO A 228 -6.87 7.12 26.65
CA PRO A 228 -6.39 6.27 25.58
C PRO A 228 -7.04 6.57 24.22
N PHE A 229 -6.25 6.46 23.16
CA PHE A 229 -6.72 6.66 21.79
C PHE A 229 -7.00 5.33 21.11
N SER A 230 -8.13 5.29 20.42
CA SER A 230 -8.53 4.22 19.51
C SER A 230 -8.47 4.73 18.08
N PHE A 231 -8.24 3.83 17.12
CA PHE A 231 -8.12 4.21 15.71
C PHE A 231 -9.03 3.37 14.82
N ARG A 232 -9.65 4.02 13.83
CA ARG A 232 -10.27 3.36 12.69
C ARG A 232 -9.33 3.51 11.50
N LEU A 233 -8.80 2.40 11.00
CA LEU A 233 -7.86 2.37 9.87
C LEU A 233 -8.57 1.79 8.67
N THR A 234 -8.65 2.54 7.58
CA THR A 234 -9.34 2.12 6.34
C THR A 234 -8.33 1.86 5.25
N SER A 235 -8.35 0.64 4.70
CA SER A 235 -7.49 0.23 3.59
C SER A 235 -7.90 0.90 2.28
N ARG A 236 -7.02 0.84 1.29
CA ARG A 236 -7.31 1.30 -0.08
C ARG A 236 -8.44 0.54 -0.80
N ARG A 237 -8.94 -0.57 -0.25
CA ARG A 237 -10.13 -1.27 -0.76
C ARG A 237 -11.39 -0.96 0.04
N ASN A 238 -11.35 0.06 0.90
CA ASN A 238 -12.42 0.42 1.82
C ASN A 238 -12.74 -0.68 2.85
N GLU A 239 -11.75 -1.49 3.23
CA GLU A 239 -11.84 -2.40 4.37
C GLU A 239 -11.34 -1.66 5.61
N ALA A 240 -12.16 -1.53 6.65
CA ALA A 240 -11.78 -0.82 7.86
C ALA A 240 -11.53 -1.78 9.03
N VAL A 241 -10.61 -1.41 9.92
CA VAL A 241 -10.28 -2.12 11.16
C VAL A 241 -10.31 -1.15 12.33
N LEU A 242 -10.73 -1.61 13.52
CA LEU A 242 -10.69 -0.83 14.76
C LEU A 242 -9.55 -1.32 15.66
N ALA A 243 -8.63 -0.42 16.01
CA ALA A 243 -7.59 -0.65 17.00
C ALA A 243 -7.97 0.10 18.28
N LEU A 244 -8.58 -0.61 19.23
CA LEU A 244 -9.13 -0.02 20.45
C LEU A 244 -8.03 0.21 21.49
N ASN A 245 -8.00 1.41 22.08
CA ASN A 245 -7.05 1.80 23.11
C ASN A 245 -5.57 1.53 22.74
N ALA A 246 -5.28 1.60 21.44
CA ALA A 246 -3.98 1.23 20.89
C ALA A 246 -2.85 2.18 21.32
N VAL A 247 -3.16 3.43 21.65
CA VAL A 247 -2.22 4.36 22.30
C VAL A 247 -2.73 4.66 23.71
N PRO A 248 -2.02 4.22 24.77
CA PRO A 248 -2.48 4.34 26.14
C PRO A 248 -2.41 5.78 26.65
N HIS A 249 -3.12 6.07 27.75
CA HIS A 249 -2.88 7.29 28.51
C HIS A 249 -1.41 7.37 28.98
N GLY A 250 -0.83 8.56 28.97
CA GLY A 250 0.56 8.77 29.40
C GLY A 250 1.62 8.27 28.42
N PHE A 251 1.25 8.02 27.16
CA PHE A 251 2.21 7.73 26.09
C PHE A 251 3.33 8.77 26.02
N LYS A 252 4.48 8.38 25.48
CA LYS A 252 5.65 9.25 25.34
C LYS A 252 5.92 9.54 23.86
N PRO A 253 6.18 10.80 23.48
CA PRO A 253 6.61 11.14 22.12
C PRO A 253 7.82 10.29 21.68
N GLY A 254 7.87 9.95 20.39
CA GLY A 254 8.93 9.12 19.81
C GLY A 254 8.91 7.64 20.22
N LYS A 255 7.93 7.19 21.03
CA LYS A 255 7.78 5.78 21.39
C LYS A 255 6.76 5.09 20.50
N LYS A 256 6.98 3.80 20.28
CA LYS A 256 6.02 2.92 19.63
C LYS A 256 5.05 2.35 20.65
N SER A 257 3.76 2.45 20.35
CA SER A 257 2.72 1.65 20.98
C SER A 257 2.36 0.49 20.06
N ILE A 258 2.26 -0.71 20.61
CA ILE A 258 1.81 -1.90 19.88
C ILE A 258 0.36 -2.11 20.29
N ASP A 259 -0.53 -2.33 19.32
CA ASP A 259 -1.92 -2.62 19.61
C ASP A 259 -2.02 -3.81 20.59
N ARG A 260 -2.53 -3.52 21.80
CA ARG A 260 -2.55 -4.48 22.91
C ARG A 260 -3.72 -5.45 22.87
N GLY A 261 -4.58 -5.38 21.85
CA GLY A 261 -5.60 -6.39 21.56
C GLY A 261 -6.33 -6.89 22.80
N PHE A 262 -7.17 -6.05 23.41
CA PHE A 262 -8.13 -6.51 24.42
C PHE A 262 -9.52 -6.59 23.81
N LEU A 263 -9.72 -7.71 23.13
CA LEU A 263 -10.87 -8.61 23.14
C LEU A 263 -10.51 -9.67 22.11
N GLU A 264 -10.39 -10.89 22.58
CA GLU A 264 -10.11 -12.07 21.78
C GLU A 264 -11.17 -12.16 20.68
N ILE A 265 -10.79 -11.80 19.47
CA ILE A 265 -11.52 -12.26 18.31
C ILE A 265 -10.51 -12.79 17.31
N GLU A 266 -10.70 -14.07 16.98
CA GLU A 266 -9.92 -14.80 16.00
C GLU A 266 -9.82 -14.02 14.69
N LYS A 267 -8.94 -14.43 13.78
CA LYS A 267 -8.70 -13.86 12.43
C LYS A 267 -9.95 -13.61 11.56
N LYS A 268 -11.16 -13.89 12.04
CA LYS A 268 -12.46 -13.52 11.45
C LYS A 268 -12.96 -12.12 11.84
N ASP A 269 -12.51 -11.52 12.95
CA ASP A 269 -13.06 -10.22 13.41
C ASP A 269 -11.99 -9.21 13.82
N VAL A 270 -11.08 -8.92 12.88
CA VAL A 270 -11.04 -7.51 12.48
C VAL A 270 -12.48 -7.17 12.13
N LEU A 271 -13.14 -6.25 12.85
CA LEU A 271 -14.48 -5.83 12.45
C LEU A 271 -14.31 -5.10 11.12
N VAL A 272 -14.32 -5.86 10.02
CA VAL A 272 -14.32 -5.33 8.67
C VAL A 272 -15.65 -4.61 8.60
N ILE A 273 -15.63 -3.29 8.83
CA ILE A 273 -16.78 -2.45 8.60
C ILE A 273 -16.95 -2.45 7.09
N ARG A 274 -17.63 -3.47 6.56
CA ARG A 274 -17.99 -3.53 5.15
C ARG A 274 -18.98 -2.39 4.94
N SER A 275 -18.66 -1.48 4.04
CA SER A 275 -19.62 -0.44 3.62
C SER A 275 -20.96 -1.11 3.28
N MET A 276 -22.06 -0.64 3.87
CA MET A 276 -23.41 -1.18 3.67
C MET A 276 -23.87 -1.17 2.20
N ARG A 277 -23.12 -0.57 1.27
CA ARG A 277 -23.46 -0.50 -0.16
C ARG A 277 -23.54 -1.86 -0.88
N ASN A 278 -22.97 -2.94 -0.34
CA ASN A 278 -22.95 -4.25 -1.01
C ASN A 278 -23.78 -5.36 -0.32
N LEU A 279 -24.43 -5.10 0.82
CA LEU A 279 -25.22 -6.12 1.54
C LEU A 279 -26.64 -6.31 0.98
N GLN A 280 -27.15 -5.38 0.17
CA GLN A 280 -28.49 -5.52 -0.43
C GLN A 280 -28.59 -6.48 -1.62
N GLN A 281 -27.48 -7.11 -2.05
CA GLN A 281 -27.50 -8.04 -3.19
C GLN A 281 -27.49 -9.53 -2.80
N GLN A 282 -27.40 -9.88 -1.51
CA GLN A 282 -27.38 -11.29 -1.05
C GLN A 282 -28.57 -11.72 -0.20
N GLU A 283 -29.45 -10.81 0.25
CA GLU A 283 -30.68 -11.17 0.99
C GLU A 283 -31.96 -11.09 0.16
N GLY A 284 -31.83 -11.14 -1.17
CA GLY A 284 -32.95 -11.14 -2.10
C GLY A 284 -33.34 -12.55 -2.55
N GLY A 285 -33.72 -13.44 -1.62
CA GLY A 285 -34.35 -14.69 -2.03
C GLY A 285 -34.25 -15.86 -1.05
N HIS A 286 -35.00 -15.84 0.04
CA HIS A 286 -35.59 -17.08 0.55
C HIS A 286 -36.87 -16.80 1.35
N ARG A 287 -37.97 -17.37 0.86
CA ARG A 287 -39.33 -17.30 1.41
C ARG A 287 -39.36 -17.77 2.88
N LEU A 288 -39.88 -16.91 3.76
CA LEU A 288 -40.35 -17.28 5.10
C LEU A 288 -41.80 -17.80 5.00
N HIS A 289 -41.99 -19.11 5.14
CA HIS A 289 -43.30 -19.69 5.41
C HIS A 289 -43.55 -19.69 6.92
N ARG A 290 -44.66 -19.05 7.31
CA ARG A 290 -45.24 -19.02 8.65
C ARG A 290 -45.39 -20.41 9.28
N LYS A 291 -45.14 -20.50 10.59
CA LYS A 291 -45.99 -21.28 11.51
C LYS A 291 -45.94 -20.69 12.93
N PHE A 292 -46.99 -19.93 13.26
CA PHE A 292 -47.45 -19.67 14.62
C PHE A 292 -48.08 -20.96 15.17
N ARG A 293 -47.72 -21.39 16.39
CA ARG A 293 -48.66 -22.08 17.28
C ARG A 293 -48.29 -21.83 18.75
N GLN A 294 -49.34 -21.59 19.53
CA GLN A 294 -49.41 -20.92 20.83
C GLN A 294 -48.93 -21.75 22.02
N ARG A 295 -48.63 -21.04 23.12
CA ARG A 295 -48.54 -21.55 24.51
C ARG A 295 -49.89 -22.12 24.98
N GLY A 296 -49.85 -23.09 25.90
CA GLY A 296 -50.98 -23.47 26.74
C GLY A 296 -50.64 -24.55 27.78
N ASN A 297 -50.59 -24.13 29.05
CA ASN A 297 -50.72 -24.85 30.34
C ASN A 297 -50.65 -26.39 30.39
N GLN A 298 -49.71 -26.91 31.19
CA GLN A 298 -49.94 -27.52 32.52
C GLN A 298 -48.61 -27.62 33.27
#